data_AF-A0A5K0YJ02-F1
#
_entry.id   AF-A0A5K0YJ02-F1
#
_cell.length_a   1.000
_cell.length_b   1.000
_cell.length_c   1.000
_cell.angle_alpha   90.00
_cell.angle_beta   90.00
_cell.angle_gamma   90.00
#
_symmetry.space_group_name_H-M   'P 1'
#
loop_
_entity.id
_entity.type
_entity.pdbx_description
1 polymer ?
#
loop_
_entity_poly.entity_id
_entity_poly.type
_entity_poly.pdbx_seq_one_letter_code
_entity_poly.pdbx_strand_id
1 'polypeptide(L)' 'NESDTTPTERSAAMNELLVMIMEIGLSCSRVSPNERMDMKEVVVGLRRIR' A
#
# COMPACT_ATOMS: atom_id res chain seq x y z
N ASN A 1 -27.01 0.03 9.73
CA ASN A 1 -26.17 -1.16 9.97
C ASN A 1 -24.77 -0.66 10.25
N GLU A 2 -24.52 -0.19 11.47
CA GLU A 2 -23.16 0.14 11.90
C GLU A 2 -22.38 -1.17 11.97
N SER A 3 -21.31 -1.28 11.19
CA SER A 3 -20.45 -2.46 11.25
C SER A 3 -19.72 -2.44 12.58
N ASP A 4 -20.04 -3.38 13.47
CA ASP A 4 -19.25 -3.71 14.66
C ASP A 4 -17.90 -4.33 14.23
N THR A 5 -17.07 -3.57 13.53
CA THR A 5 -15.67 -3.96 13.34
C THR A 5 -14.94 -3.69 14.65
N THR A 6 -14.40 -4.74 15.24
CA THR A 6 -13.62 -4.61 16.47
C THR A 6 -12.40 -3.69 16.23
N PRO A 7 -11.90 -3.00 17.28
CA PRO A 7 -10.71 -2.15 17.14
C PRO A 7 -9.50 -2.89 16.54
N THR A 8 -9.38 -4.19 16.81
CA THR A 8 -8.34 -5.06 16.28
C THR A 8 -8.46 -5.28 14.78
N GLU A 9 -9.66 -5.57 14.26
CA GLU A 9 -9.89 -5.75 12.82
C GLU A 9 -9.64 -4.46 12.04
N ARG A 10 -10.05 -3.32 12.60
CA ARG A 10 -9.74 -2.02 12.02
C ARG A 10 -8.23 -1.77 11.96
N SER A 11 -7.51 -2.11 13.03
CA SER A 11 -6.05 -1.92 13.08
C SER A 11 -5.32 -2.86 12.11
N ALA A 12 -5.78 -4.10 11.98
CA ALA A 12 -5.26 -5.05 11.00
C ALA A 12 -5.45 -4.55 9.57
N ALA A 13 -6.65 -4.07 9.23
CA ALA A 13 -6.93 -3.47 7.92
C ALA A 13 -6.02 -2.25 7.63
N MET A 14 -5.79 -1.39 8.62
CA MET A 14 -4.84 -0.28 8.47
C MET A 14 -3.40 -0.75 8.24
N ASN A 15 -2.96 -1.79 8.95
CA ASN A 15 -1.62 -2.35 8.74
C ASN A 15 -1.46 -2.90 7.32
N GLU A 16 -2.46 -3.57 6.77
CA GLU A 16 -2.43 -4.04 5.38
C GLU A 16 -2.27 -2.88 4.38
N LEU A 17 -3.02 -1.78 4.58
CA LEU A 17 -2.86 -0.59 3.74
C LEU A 17 -1.45 0.02 3.87
N LEU A 18 -0.91 0.09 5.09
CA LEU A 18 0.43 0.61 5.33
C LEU A 18 1.51 -0.25 4.67
N VAL A 19 1.40 -1.58 4.74
CA VAL A 19 2.33 -2.49 4.05
C VAL A 19 2.32 -2.22 2.55
N MET A 20 1.14 -2.15 1.93
CA MET A 20 1.05 -1.85 0.49
C MET A 20 1.70 -0.51 0.12
N ILE A 21 1.46 0.54 0.92
CA ILE A 21 2.07 1.86 0.69
C ILE A 21 3.60 1.77 0.82
N MET A 22 4.11 1.08 1.85
CA MET A 22 5.55 0.93 2.08
C MET A 22 6.23 0.12 0.98
N GLU A 23 5.61 -0.96 0.50
CA GLU A 23 6.14 -1.76 -0.62
C GLU A 23 6.27 -0.96 -1.91
N ILE A 24 5.25 -0.16 -2.23
CA ILE A 24 5.30 0.77 -3.37
C ILE A 24 6.41 1.80 -3.15
N GLY A 25 6.46 2.44 -1.97
CA GLY A 25 7.46 3.44 -1.63
C GLY A 25 8.89 2.91 -1.72
N LEU A 26 9.13 1.70 -1.22
CA LEU A 26 10.43 1.02 -1.29
C LEU A 26 10.83 0.71 -2.74
N SER A 27 9.87 0.22 -3.53
CA SER A 27 10.08 -0.07 -4.95
C SER A 27 10.36 1.19 -5.78
N CYS A 28 9.77 2.34 -5.42
CA CYS A 28 10.10 3.63 -6.03
C CYS A 28 11.46 4.17 -5.60
N SER A 29 11.91 3.81 -4.39
CA SER A 29 13.12 4.35 -3.77
C SER A 29 14.38 3.52 -4.02
N ARG A 30 14.34 2.55 -4.95
CA ARG A 30 15.53 1.76 -5.29
C ARG A 30 16.67 2.66 -5.78
N VAL A 31 17.88 2.33 -5.37
CA VAL A 31 19.10 3.12 -5.65
C VAL A 31 19.31 3.21 -7.15
N SER A 32 19.26 2.07 -7.85
CA SER A 32 19.34 2.03 -9.31
C SER A 32 18.01 2.45 -9.94
N PRO A 33 17.99 3.44 -10.85
CA PRO A 33 16.78 3.83 -11.57
C PRO A 33 16.11 2.68 -12.33
N ASN A 34 16.91 1.76 -12.86
CA ASN A 34 16.42 0.64 -13.68
C ASN A 34 15.73 -0.46 -12.84
N GLU A 35 15.93 -0.45 -11.52
CA GLU A 35 15.27 -1.41 -10.61
C GLU A 35 13.99 -0.84 -9.99
N ARG A 36 13.67 0.43 -10.27
CA ARG A 36 12.45 1.05 -9.75
C ARG A 36 11.24 0.49 -10.49
N MET A 37 10.14 0.37 -9.76
CA MET A 37 8.85 0.00 -10.33
C MET A 37 8.45 1.00 -11.43
N ASP A 38 7.85 0.51 -12.51
CA ASP A 38 7.32 1.38 -13.59
C ASP A 38 6.22 2.30 -13.03
N MET A 39 6.22 3.57 -13.43
CA MET A 39 5.25 4.54 -12.91
C MET A 39 3.79 4.18 -13.22
N LYS A 40 3.51 3.42 -14.28
CA LYS A 40 2.17 2.89 -14.55
C LYS A 40 1.75 1.89 -13.48
N GLU A 41 2.65 1.00 -13.09
CA GLU A 41 2.42 0.02 -12.02
C GLU A 41 2.25 0.70 -10.66
N VAL A 42 3.02 1.76 -10.40
CA VAL A 42 2.85 2.60 -9.20
C VAL A 42 1.44 3.18 -9.13
N VAL A 43 0.94 3.76 -10.23
CA VAL A 43 -0.43 4.32 -10.28
C VAL A 43 -1.49 3.23 -10.07
N VAL A 44 -1.30 2.05 -10.66
CA VAL A 44 -2.21 0.91 -10.45
C VAL A 44 -2.20 0.47 -8.98
N GLY A 45 -1.03 0.37 -8.36
CA GLY A 45 -0.87 0.01 -6.94
C GLY A 45 -1.54 1.01 -6.00
N LEU A 46 -1.28 2.31 -6.20
CA LEU A 46 -1.86 3.38 -5.38
C LEU A 46 -3.39 3.43 -5.47
N ARG A 47 -3.99 3.13 -6.63
CA ARG A 47 -5.45 3.08 -6.79
C ARG A 47 -6.11 1.91 -6.06
N ARG A 48 -5.36 0.89 -5.66
CA ARG A 48 -5.87 -0.27 -4.90
C ARG A 48 -5.97 0.01 -3.41
N ILE A 49 -5.22 0.99 -2.91
CA ILE A 49 -5.30 1.47 -1.53
C ILE A 49 -6.54 2.36 -1.44
N ARG A 50 -7.52 1.98 -0.61
CA ARG A 50 -8.81 2.65 -0.43
C ARG A 50 -8.94 3.30 0.94
#